data_AF-A0A2V7M5Z0-F1
#
_entry.id   AF-A0A2V7M5Z0-F1
#
_cell.length_a   1.000
_cell.length_b   1.000
_cell.length_c   1.000
_cell.angle_alpha   90.00
_cell.angle_beta   90.00
_cell.angle_gamma   90.00
#
_symmetry.space_group_name_H-M   'P 1'
#
loop_
_entity.id
_entity.type
_entity.pdbx_description
1 polymer ?
#
loop_
_entity_poly.entity_id
_entity_poly.type
_entity_poly.pdbx_seq_one_letter_code
_entity_poly.pdbx_strand_id
1 'polypeptide(L)'
;MPRSVLGGQTPLSTPPESLFDAIVTDLQMPRLGGRAMYEQLVNNRPLVAKKFVFVTGDQARGETRAFLESCGQPSVTKPYDLGDLINAIGTVSRKR
;
A
#
# COMPACT_ATOMS: atom_id res chain seq x y z
N MET A 1 6.43 9.86 15.52
CA MET A 1 6.14 10.63 14.29
C MET A 1 5.99 9.63 13.15
N PRO A 2 4.79 9.36 12.62
CA PRO A 2 4.65 8.51 11.44
C PRO A 2 5.25 9.25 10.23
N ARG A 3 6.26 8.67 9.60
CA ARG A 3 6.88 9.22 8.38
C ARG A 3 6.26 8.53 7.17
N SER A 4 5.36 9.23 6.47
CA SER A 4 4.74 8.75 5.23
C SER A 4 5.63 9.10 4.03
N VAL A 5 5.83 8.16 3.10
CA VAL A 5 6.39 8.43 1.77
C VAL A 5 5.24 8.41 0.78
N LEU A 6 4.93 9.56 0.18
CA LEU A 6 4.04 9.66 -0.97
C LEU A 6 4.83 9.27 -2.22
N GLY A 7 4.36 8.24 -2.93
CA GLY A 7 5.03 7.67 -4.09
C GLY A 7 5.24 8.69 -5.21
N GLY A 8 6.50 9.10 -5.39
CA GLY A 8 6.94 9.95 -6.49
C GLY A 8 8.40 9.65 -6.82
N GLN A 9 8.61 8.87 -7.89
CA GLN A 9 9.78 8.69 -8.77
C GLN A 9 11.22 8.73 -8.20
N THR A 10 11.40 8.67 -6.89
CA THR A 10 12.73 8.75 -6.27
C THR A 10 13.25 7.32 -6.12
N PRO A 11 14.51 7.02 -6.51
CA PRO A 11 15.13 5.74 -6.19
C PRO A 11 15.11 5.60 -4.67
N LEU A 12 14.29 4.68 -4.17
CA LEU A 12 14.09 4.50 -2.74
C LEU A 12 15.38 3.90 -2.17
N SER A 13 16.27 4.75 -1.64
CA SER A 13 17.28 4.29 -0.68
C SER A 13 16.51 3.62 0.44
N THR A 14 16.57 2.28 0.49
CA THR A 14 15.64 1.48 1.28
C THR A 14 15.86 1.77 2.76
N PRO A 15 14.92 2.42 3.46
CA PRO A 15 15.06 2.64 4.89
C PRO A 15 14.94 1.29 5.64
N PRO A 16 15.47 1.20 6.87
CA PRO A 16 15.35 0.01 7.70
C PRO A 16 13.88 -0.36 7.97
N GLU A 17 13.58 -1.65 8.14
CA GLU A 17 12.21 -2.20 8.29
C GLU A 17 11.39 -1.60 9.45
N SER A 18 12.08 -0.95 10.40
CA SER A 18 11.52 -0.31 11.59
C SER A 18 10.98 1.12 11.35
N LEU A 19 11.11 1.68 10.14
CA LEU A 19 10.82 3.11 9.93
C LEU A 19 9.37 3.43 9.53
N PHE A 20 8.60 2.45 9.06
CA PHE A 20 7.24 2.67 8.57
C PHE A 20 6.20 1.86 9.34
N ASP A 21 5.17 2.55 9.80
CA ASP A 21 3.99 1.95 10.45
C ASP A 21 2.89 1.57 9.46
N ALA A 22 2.86 2.23 8.29
CA ALA A 22 1.97 1.93 7.17
C ALA A 22 2.56 2.49 5.86
N ILE A 23 2.27 1.83 4.74
CA ILE A 23 2.64 2.23 3.38
C ILE A 23 1.37 2.35 2.55
N VAL A 24 1.00 3.56 2.16
CA VAL A 24 -0.19 3.82 1.33
C VAL A 24 0.28 4.02 -0.10
N THR A 25 -0.26 3.25 -1.06
CA THR A 25 0.15 3.35 -2.47
C THR A 25 -1.02 3.23 -3.42
N ASP A 26 -0.98 3.98 -4.51
CA ASP A 26 -1.94 3.87 -5.59
C ASP A 26 -1.62 2.65 -6.47
N LEU A 27 -2.65 1.86 -6.78
CA LEU A 27 -2.51 0.62 -7.52
C LEU A 27 -2.39 0.85 -9.03
N GLN A 28 -2.96 1.94 -9.56
CA GLN A 28 -3.04 2.23 -11.00
C GLN A 28 -1.93 3.18 -11.51
N MET A 29 -0.85 3.41 -10.74
CA MET A 29 0.25 4.25 -11.21
C MET A 29 0.90 3.69 -12.49
N PRO A 30 0.97 4.46 -13.58
CA PRO A 30 1.73 4.07 -14.76
C PRO A 30 3.23 4.02 -14.42
N ARG A 31 3.93 3.01 -14.94
CA ARG A 31 5.40 2.73 -14.84
C ARG A 31 5.85 1.86 -13.67
N LEU A 32 5.55 2.20 -12.42
CA LEU A 32 5.89 1.37 -11.24
C LEU A 32 4.72 1.38 -10.26
N GLY A 33 3.73 0.52 -10.53
CA GLY A 33 2.52 0.43 -9.72
C GLY A 33 2.78 -0.10 -8.31
N GLY A 34 1.92 0.26 -7.36
CA GLY A 34 1.96 -0.29 -6.00
C GLY A 34 1.97 -1.83 -5.96
N ARG A 35 1.39 -2.48 -6.97
CA ARG A 35 1.43 -3.93 -7.17
C ARG A 35 2.85 -4.49 -7.34
N ALA A 36 3.63 -3.96 -8.27
CA ALA A 36 4.98 -4.46 -8.54
C ALA A 36 5.91 -4.27 -7.34
N MET A 37 5.73 -3.17 -6.59
CA MET A 37 6.45 -2.94 -5.34
C MET A 37 6.06 -3.96 -4.27
N TYR A 38 4.77 -4.24 -4.12
CA TYR A 38 4.27 -5.24 -3.18
C TYR A 38 4.82 -6.64 -3.50
N GLU A 39 4.73 -7.09 -4.75
CA GLU A 39 5.20 -8.42 -5.17
C GLU A 39 6.71 -8.61 -4.88
N GLN A 40 7.53 -7.58 -5.08
CA GLN A 40 8.96 -7.63 -4.72
C GLN A 40 9.18 -7.70 -3.20
N LEU A 41 8.36 -7.01 -2.42
CA LEU A 41 8.49 -6.98 -0.97
C LEU A 41 7.93 -8.22 -0.28
N VAL A 42 6.92 -8.88 -0.85
CA VAL A 42 6.40 -10.15 -0.29
C VAL A 42 7.51 -11.19 -0.19
N ASN A 43 8.39 -11.26 -1.20
CA ASN A 43 9.48 -12.24 -1.24
C ASN A 43 10.69 -11.81 -0.41
N ASN A 44 11.05 -10.52 -0.44
CA ASN A 44 12.29 -10.04 0.17
C ASN A 44 12.13 -9.50 1.59
N ARG A 45 10.95 -8.94 1.92
CA ARG A 45 10.65 -8.22 3.17
C ARG A 45 9.16 -8.37 3.55
N PRO A 46 8.69 -9.59 3.88
CA PRO A 46 7.27 -9.86 4.12
C PRO A 46 6.68 -9.05 5.29
N LEU A 47 7.50 -8.64 6.27
CA LEU A 47 7.06 -7.77 7.37
C LEU A 47 6.73 -6.35 6.92
N VAL A 48 7.41 -5.85 5.88
CA VAL A 48 7.12 -4.56 5.27
C VAL A 48 5.89 -4.67 4.36
N ALA A 49 5.77 -5.77 3.62
CA ALA A 49 4.62 -6.04 2.75
C ALA A 49 3.29 -6.06 3.53
N LYS A 50 3.28 -6.58 4.76
CA LYS A 50 2.10 -6.57 5.66
C LYS A 50 1.62 -5.18 6.10
N LYS A 51 2.38 -4.12 5.79
CA LYS A 51 2.04 -2.75 6.15
C LYS A 51 1.42 -1.97 4.99
N PHE A 52 1.08 -2.64 3.89
CA PHE A 52 0.56 -1.99 2.69
C PHE A 52 -0.94 -1.71 2.81
N VAL A 53 -1.33 -0.53 2.38
CA VAL A 53 -2.72 -0.13 2.13
C VAL A 53 -2.79 0.34 0.68
N PHE A 54 -3.64 -0.32 -0.11
CA PHE A 54 -3.81 0.04 -1.51
C PHE A 54 -4.91 1.08 -1.69
N VAL A 55 -4.67 1.99 -2.62
CA VAL A 55 -5.67 2.94 -3.08
C VAL A 55 -5.95 2.63 -4.56
N THR A 56 -7.22 2.43 -4.90
CA THR A 56 -7.64 2.12 -6.28
C THR A 56 -8.75 3.06 -6.74
N GLY A 57 -8.87 3.29 -8.04
CA GLY A 57 -10.03 3.99 -8.61
C GLY A 57 -11.29 3.11 -8.67
N ASP A 58 -12.45 3.74 -8.78
CA ASP A 58 -13.76 3.11 -9.07
C ASP A 58 -13.72 2.19 -10.30
N GLN A 59 -12.88 2.53 -11.29
CA GLN A 59 -12.61 1.74 -12.50
C GLN A 59 -11.56 0.64 -12.27
N ALA A 60 -11.60 -0.04 -11.14
CA ALA A 60 -10.72 -1.19 -10.90
C ALA A 60 -11.11 -2.32 -11.87
N ARG A 61 -10.27 -2.55 -12.90
CA ARG A 61 -10.42 -3.68 -13.83
C ARG A 61 -10.39 -5.00 -13.04
N GLY A 62 -11.01 -6.06 -13.58
CA GLY A 62 -11.12 -7.36 -12.91
C GLY A 62 -9.78 -7.91 -12.37
N GLU A 63 -8.67 -7.65 -13.06
CA GLU A 63 -7.32 -8.01 -12.62
C GLU A 63 -6.88 -7.30 -11.33
N THR A 64 -7.23 -6.03 -11.14
CA THR A 64 -6.95 -5.28 -9.91
C THR A 64 -7.70 -5.88 -8.74
N ARG A 65 -8.98 -6.23 -8.95
CA ARG A 65 -9.81 -6.84 -7.92
C ARG A 65 -9.31 -8.24 -7.53
N ALA A 66 -8.98 -9.08 -8.51
CA ALA A 66 -8.39 -10.39 -8.27
C ALA A 66 -7.06 -10.30 -7.51
N PHE A 67 -6.22 -9.31 -7.83
CA PHE A 67 -4.99 -9.07 -7.08
C PHE A 67 -5.26 -8.67 -5.63
N LEU A 68 -6.19 -7.74 -5.38
CA LEU A 68 -6.55 -7.30 -4.03
C LEU A 68 -7.11 -8.45 -3.19
N GLU A 69 -7.97 -9.28 -3.78
CA GLU A 69 -8.50 -10.49 -3.14
C GLU A 69 -7.37 -11.51 -2.83
N SER A 70 -6.41 -11.67 -3.75
CA SER A 70 -5.29 -12.60 -3.56
C SER A 70 -4.22 -12.10 -2.57
N CYS A 71 -3.98 -10.80 -2.47
CA CYS A 71 -2.91 -10.25 -1.64
C CYS A 71 -3.31 -10.10 -0.17
N GLY A 72 -4.61 -10.00 0.11
CA GLY A 72 -5.17 -9.90 1.46
C GLY A 72 -4.79 -8.63 2.21
N GLN A 73 -4.31 -7.60 1.50
CA GLN A 73 -4.01 -6.29 2.09
C GLN A 73 -5.26 -5.38 2.06
N PRO A 74 -5.41 -4.47 3.03
CA PRO A 74 -6.47 -3.48 3.02
C PRO A 74 -6.40 -2.61 1.77
N SER A 75 -7.57 -2.25 1.24
CA SER A 75 -7.67 -1.32 0.12
C SER A 75 -8.83 -0.36 0.26
N VAL A 76 -8.69 0.80 -0.36
CA VAL A 76 -9.67 1.88 -0.37
C VAL A 76 -9.94 2.30 -1.81
N THR A 77 -11.22 2.42 -2.16
CA THR A 77 -11.66 2.81 -3.51
C THR A 77 -11.91 4.30 -3.58
N LYS A 78 -11.41 4.99 -4.61
CA LYS A 78 -11.68 6.40 -4.88
C LYS A 78 -13.07 6.58 -5.53
N PRO A 79 -13.83 7.62 -5.18
CA PRO A 79 -13.54 8.58 -4.10
C PRO A 79 -13.73 7.94 -2.73
N TYR A 80 -12.88 8.31 -1.77
CA TYR A 80 -12.96 7.87 -0.38
C TYR A 80 -12.89 9.05 0.56
N ASP A 81 -13.47 8.90 1.74
CA ASP A 81 -13.33 9.87 2.82
C ASP A 81 -12.06 9.59 3.64
N LEU A 82 -11.61 10.62 4.36
CA LEU A 82 -10.43 10.50 5.22
C LEU A 82 -10.62 9.42 6.30
N GLY A 83 -11.86 9.21 6.76
CA GLY A 83 -12.20 8.17 7.71
C GLY A 83 -11.90 6.76 7.19
N ASP A 84 -12.23 6.47 5.94
CA ASP A 84 -11.97 5.16 5.32
C ASP A 84 -10.48 4.89 5.21
N LEU A 85 -9.71 5.92 4.81
CA LEU A 85 -8.26 5.80 4.71
C LEU A 85 -7.63 5.57 6.10
N ILE A 86 -8.06 6.30 7.13
CA ILE A 86 -7.57 6.13 8.49
C ILE A 86 -7.92 4.74 9.03
N ASN A 87 -9.13 4.26 8.79
CA ASN A 87 -9.54 2.91 9.20
C ASN A 87 -8.67 1.84 8.52
N ALA A 88 -8.44 1.96 7.21
CA ALA A 88 -7.58 1.03 6.49
C ALA A 88 -6.13 1.05 7.04
N ILE A 89 -5.55 2.23 7.30
CA ILE A 89 -4.24 2.37 7.94
C ILE A 89 -4.22 1.73 9.34
N GLY A 90 -5.29 1.91 10.10
CA GLY A 90 -5.43 1.33 11.45
C GLY A 90 -5.41 -0.19 11.48
N THR A 91 -5.77 -0.86 10.38
CA THR A 91 -5.71 -2.33 10.32
C THR A 91 -4.30 -2.88 10.15
N VAL A 92 -3.37 -2.09 9.58
CA VAL A 92 -1.96 -2.51 9.38
C VAL A 92 -0.99 -1.91 10.39
N SER A 93 -1.37 -0.80 11.03
CA SER A 93 -0.57 -0.14 12.06
C SER A 93 -0.77 -0.81 13.41
N ARG A 94 0.29 -1.35 14.01
CA ARG A 94 0.23 -1.91 15.36
C ARG A 94 0.07 -0.76 16.37
N LYS A 95 -1.04 -0.71 17.12
CA LYS A 95 -1.14 0.14 18.32
C LYS A 95 0.03 -0.25 19.25
N ARG A 96 0.94 0.69 19.48
CA ARG A 96 1.88 0.62 20.60
C ARG A 96 1.14 0.95 21.89
#